data_AF-A0A3A0UXQ0-F1
#
_entry.id   AF-A0A3A0UXQ0-F1
#
_cell.length_a   1.000
_cell.length_b   1.000
_cell.length_c   1.000
_cell.angle_alpha   90.00
_cell.angle_beta   90.00
_cell.angle_gamma   90.00
#
_symmetry.space_group_name_H-M   'P 1'
#
loop_
_entity.id
_entity.type
_entity.pdbx_description
1 polymer ?
#
loop_
_entity_poly.entity_id
_entity_poly.type
_entity_poly.pdbx_seq_one_letter_code
_entity_poly.pdbx_strand_id
1 'polypeptide(L)'
;PHGASGFFMSFQMVVFSFTGIEILGITAGETKNPEKTIPKAINSVPIRILLFYVGALAVMMSIIPWQDIDPNNSPFVSLFALIGVPFAAGLINFVVLTAASSACNSGIFANSRILFGLSEKKQTHHLLMKTNKKGVPYIAILVTCALLSIT
;
A
#
# COMPACT_ATOMS: atom_id res chain seq x y z
N PRO A 1 -2.55 23.31 15.48
CA PRO A 1 -3.59 24.21 14.92
C PRO A 1 -5.04 23.68 14.93
N HIS A 2 -5.29 22.37 15.09
CA HIS A 2 -6.66 21.80 14.99
C HIS A 2 -7.16 21.05 16.24
N GLY A 3 -6.54 21.26 17.40
CA GLY A 3 -6.93 20.63 18.67
C GLY A 3 -6.98 19.08 18.61
N ALA A 4 -7.71 18.47 19.53
CA ALA A 4 -7.90 17.01 19.56
C ALA A 4 -8.67 16.49 18.34
N SER A 5 -9.61 17.28 17.80
CA SER A 5 -10.40 16.91 16.62
C SER A 5 -9.53 16.70 15.38
N GLY A 6 -8.57 17.61 15.13
CA GLY A 6 -7.62 17.46 14.03
C GLY A 6 -6.66 16.29 14.23
N PHE A 7 -6.32 15.95 15.48
CA PHE A 7 -5.56 14.73 15.75
C PHE A 7 -6.33 13.48 15.30
N PHE A 8 -7.61 13.36 15.66
CA PHE A 8 -8.41 12.19 15.27
C PHE A 8 -8.63 12.09 13.75
N MET A 9 -8.88 13.21 13.06
CA MET A 9 -9.02 13.23 11.60
C MET A 9 -7.72 12.78 10.90
N SER A 10 -6.58 13.35 11.31
CA SER A 10 -5.27 12.97 10.75
C SER A 10 -4.88 11.55 11.15
N PHE A 11 -5.22 11.09 12.35
CA PHE A 11 -4.93 9.75 12.83
C PHE A 11 -5.57 8.68 11.94
N GLN A 12 -6.84 8.83 11.56
CA GLN A 12 -7.49 7.91 10.63
C GLN A 12 -6.77 7.86 9.28
N MET A 13 -6.39 9.01 8.73
CA MET A 13 -5.68 9.09 7.45
C MET A 13 -4.31 8.40 7.51
N VAL A 14 -3.60 8.57 8.63
CA VAL A 14 -2.33 7.89 8.89
C VAL A 14 -2.53 6.38 9.01
N VAL A 15 -3.51 5.91 9.80
CA VAL A 15 -3.81 4.48 9.93
C VAL A 15 -4.16 3.85 8.59
N PHE A 16 -4.93 4.54 7.75
CA PHE A 16 -5.26 4.08 6.40
C PHE A 16 -4.01 3.93 5.51
N SER A 17 -3.00 4.78 5.70
CA SER A 17 -1.72 4.68 4.98
C SER A 17 -0.91 3.42 5.35
N PHE A 18 -1.24 2.76 6.47
CA PHE A 18 -0.65 1.48 6.88
C PHE A 18 -1.50 0.26 6.47
N THR A 19 -2.65 0.46 5.82
CA THR A 19 -3.38 -0.62 5.15
C THR A 19 -2.50 -1.22 4.04
N GLY A 20 -2.32 -2.54 4.06
CA GLY A 20 -1.38 -3.28 3.23
C GLY A 20 -0.37 -4.10 4.03
N ILE A 21 -0.22 -3.84 5.34
CA ILE A 21 0.66 -4.65 6.20
C ILE A 21 0.10 -6.07 6.42
N GLU A 22 -1.20 -6.26 6.23
CA GLU A 22 -1.88 -7.57 6.30
C GLU A 22 -1.35 -8.58 5.27
N ILE A 23 -0.72 -8.10 4.19
CA ILE A 23 -0.10 -8.95 3.17
C ILE A 23 1.03 -9.79 3.76
N LEU A 24 1.69 -9.33 4.83
CA LEU A 24 2.66 -10.12 5.58
C LEU A 24 2.03 -11.39 6.16
N GLY A 25 0.80 -11.29 6.66
CA GLY A 25 0.05 -12.44 7.20
C GLY A 25 -0.35 -13.44 6.13
N ILE A 26 -0.78 -12.95 4.96
CA ILE A 26 -1.17 -13.81 3.83
C ILE A 26 0.06 -14.51 3.25
N THR A 27 1.16 -13.77 3.11
CA THR A 27 2.42 -14.31 2.56
C THR A 27 3.12 -15.24 3.55
N ALA A 28 2.78 -15.21 4.85
CA ALA A 28 3.31 -16.13 5.84
C ALA A 28 3.09 -17.60 5.50
N GLY A 29 1.93 -17.94 4.93
CA GLY A 29 1.61 -19.30 4.48
C GLY A 29 2.44 -19.77 3.27
N GLU A 30 3.03 -18.85 2.51
CA GLU A 30 3.81 -19.13 1.31
C GLU A 30 5.33 -18.87 1.51
N THR A 31 5.74 -18.41 2.69
CA THR A 31 7.12 -18.02 2.97
C THR A 31 7.99 -19.23 3.31
N LYS A 32 9.19 -19.32 2.71
CA LYS A 32 10.20 -20.32 3.09
C LYS A 32 10.75 -19.98 4.48
N ASN A 33 10.46 -20.83 5.48
CA ASN A 33 10.76 -20.65 6.92
C ASN A 33 10.00 -19.49 7.60
N PRO A 34 8.69 -19.63 7.85
CA PRO A 34 7.87 -18.59 8.46
C PRO A 34 8.30 -18.24 9.90
N GLU A 35 8.77 -19.22 10.68
CA GLU A 35 9.16 -19.04 12.09
C GLU A 35 10.26 -17.98 12.31
N LYS A 36 11.14 -17.78 11.32
CA LYS A 36 12.21 -16.77 11.40
C LYS A 36 11.87 -15.52 10.59
N THR A 37 11.30 -15.68 9.41
CA THR A 37 11.07 -14.58 8.47
C THR A 37 9.92 -13.68 8.94
N ILE A 38 8.86 -14.25 9.51
CA ILE A 38 7.68 -13.49 9.92
C ILE A 38 7.95 -12.59 11.13
N PRO A 39 8.55 -13.06 12.24
CA PRO A 39 8.88 -12.18 13.36
C PRO A 39 9.84 -11.05 12.94
N LYS A 40 10.81 -11.36 12.07
CA LYS A 40 11.74 -10.36 11.55
C LYS A 40 11.03 -9.30 10.70
N ALA A 41 10.11 -9.71 9.83
CA ALA A 41 9.34 -8.78 9.01
C ALA A 41 8.41 -7.91 9.86
N ILE A 42 7.71 -8.49 10.83
CA ILE A 42 6.81 -7.77 11.77
C ILE A 42 7.56 -6.65 12.50
N ASN A 43 8.79 -6.89 12.96
CA ASN A 43 9.55 -5.87 13.68
C ASN A 43 10.25 -4.86 12.76
N SER A 44 10.60 -5.24 11.53
CA SER A 44 11.41 -4.39 10.63
C SER A 44 10.60 -3.57 9.62
N VAL A 45 9.40 -4.01 9.24
CA VAL A 45 8.57 -3.27 8.28
C VAL A 45 8.05 -1.96 8.89
N PRO A 46 7.43 -1.94 10.10
CA PRO A 46 6.90 -0.71 10.67
C PRO A 46 7.98 0.35 10.92
N ILE A 47 9.14 -0.05 11.47
CA ILE A 47 10.23 0.90 11.75
C ILE A 47 10.74 1.56 10.46
N ARG A 48 10.81 0.79 9.37
CA ARG A 48 11.26 1.28 8.06
C ARG A 48 10.24 2.24 7.45
N ILE A 49 8.94 1.92 7.52
CA ILE A 49 7.87 2.82 7.06
C ILE A 49 7.87 4.10 7.88
N LEU A 50 7.96 4.01 9.21
CA LEU A 50 7.97 5.18 10.10
C LEU A 50 9.16 6.10 9.81
N LEU A 51 10.36 5.52 9.61
CA LEU A 51 11.56 6.27 9.24
C LEU A 51 11.38 7.00 7.91
N PHE A 52 10.89 6.33 6.86
CA PHE A 52 10.71 6.98 5.56
C PHE A 52 9.56 8.00 5.57
N TYR A 53 8.46 7.70 6.26
CA TYR A 53 7.29 8.57 6.32
C TYR A 53 7.59 9.85 7.11
N VAL A 54 8.05 9.72 8.36
CA VAL A 54 8.37 10.87 9.22
C VAL A 54 9.57 11.62 8.66
N GLY A 55 10.58 10.91 8.14
CA GLY A 55 11.76 11.53 7.51
C GLY A 55 11.39 12.35 6.28
N ALA A 56 10.57 11.80 5.37
CA ALA A 56 10.11 12.53 4.20
C ALA A 56 9.28 13.76 4.56
N LEU A 57 8.38 13.66 5.55
CA LEU A 57 7.61 14.79 6.05
C LEU A 57 8.49 15.87 6.68
N ALA A 58 9.49 15.50 7.48
CA ALA A 58 10.42 16.45 8.08
C ALA A 58 11.22 17.22 7.02
N VAL A 59 11.72 16.54 6.00
CA VAL A 59 12.42 17.16 4.86
C VAL A 59 11.46 18.08 4.08
N MET A 60 10.24 17.61 3.80
CA MET A 60 9.23 18.38 3.08
C MET A 60 8.87 19.67 3.84
N MET A 61 8.56 19.57 5.14
CA MET A 61 8.21 20.70 6.00
C MET A 61 9.37 21.68 6.20
N SER A 62 10.62 21.24 6.04
CA SER A 62 11.79 22.13 6.11
C SER A 62 11.93 23.01 4.86
N ILE A 63 11.29 22.62 3.74
CA ILE A 63 11.40 23.33 2.45
C ILE A 63 10.13 24.12 2.16
N ILE A 64 8.95 23.50 2.34
CA ILE A 64 7.65 24.14 2.14
C ILE A 64 6.94 24.21 3.49
N PRO A 65 6.63 25.43 4.01
CA PRO A 65 5.86 25.55 5.24
C PRO A 65 4.50 24.87 5.06
N TRP A 66 4.06 24.10 6.06
CA TRP A 66 2.86 23.25 5.98
C TRP A 66 1.57 24.00 5.63
N GLN A 67 1.56 25.35 5.68
CA GLN A 67 0.40 26.18 5.41
C GLN A 67 0.21 26.46 3.92
N ASP A 68 1.27 26.31 3.13
CA ASP A 68 1.28 26.61 1.68
C ASP A 68 1.23 25.34 0.82
N ILE A 69 0.95 24.18 1.43
CA ILE A 69 0.78 22.92 0.70
C ILE A 69 -0.61 22.92 0.05
N ASP A 70 -0.64 23.14 -1.27
CA ASP A 70 -1.85 23.00 -2.07
C ASP A 70 -2.35 21.54 -2.05
N PRO A 71 -3.57 21.27 -1.54
CA PRO A 71 -4.12 19.91 -1.49
C PRO A 71 -4.38 19.29 -2.87
N ASN A 72 -4.50 20.11 -3.92
CA ASN A 72 -4.88 19.64 -5.26
C ASN A 72 -3.71 19.08 -6.07
N ASN A 73 -2.47 19.33 -5.64
CA ASN A 73 -1.27 18.91 -6.33
C ASN A 73 -0.45 17.96 -5.46
N SER A 74 0.27 17.02 -6.10
CA SER A 74 1.15 16.12 -5.35
C SER A 74 2.26 16.92 -4.68
N PRO A 75 2.37 16.91 -3.34
CA PRO A 75 3.32 17.75 -2.61
C PRO A 75 4.77 17.41 -2.95
N PHE A 76 5.04 16.15 -3.30
CA PHE A 76 6.36 15.74 -3.79
C PHE A 76 6.67 16.35 -5.16
N VAL A 77 5.73 16.35 -6.09
CA VAL A 77 5.92 16.93 -7.43
C VAL A 77 6.13 18.44 -7.33
N SER A 78 5.29 19.12 -6.52
CA SER A 78 5.42 20.55 -6.24
C SER A 78 6.75 20.90 -5.60
N LEU A 79 7.23 20.08 -4.65
CA LEU A 79 8.54 20.23 -4.01
C LEU A 79 9.70 20.19 -5.02
N PHE A 80 9.72 19.18 -5.90
CA PHE A 80 10.80 19.03 -6.88
C PHE A 80 10.71 20.06 -8.02
N ALA A 81 9.51 20.54 -8.33
CA ALA A 81 9.33 21.67 -9.25
C ALA A 81 9.89 22.98 -8.66
N LEU A 82 9.67 23.24 -7.37
CA LEU A 82 10.15 24.45 -6.68
C LEU A 82 11.67 24.51 -6.57
N ILE A 83 12.33 23.36 -6.40
CA ILE A 83 13.80 23.22 -6.33
C ILE A 83 14.46 23.45 -7.71
N GLY A 84 13.67 23.60 -8.79
CA GLY A 84 14.18 23.98 -10.11
C GLY A 84 14.76 22.82 -10.92
N VAL A 85 14.44 21.57 -10.56
CA VAL A 85 14.90 20.37 -11.29
C VAL A 85 13.70 19.72 -11.99
N PRO A 86 13.26 20.22 -13.17
CA PRO A 86 12.09 19.69 -13.88
C PRO A 86 12.22 18.19 -14.24
N PHE A 87 13.44 17.69 -14.41
CA PHE A 87 13.71 16.26 -14.59
C PHE A 87 13.37 15.42 -13.33
N ALA A 88 13.57 15.96 -12.13
CA ALA A 88 13.30 15.26 -10.88
C ALA A 88 11.79 15.05 -10.64
N ALA A 89 10.95 16.01 -11.04
CA ALA A 89 9.50 15.88 -10.96
C ALA A 89 8.98 14.67 -11.78
N GLY A 90 9.47 14.50 -13.01
CA GLY A 90 9.13 13.36 -13.86
C GLY A 90 9.63 12.02 -13.28
N LEU A 91 10.86 11.98 -12.77
CA LEU A 91 11.43 10.79 -12.13
C LEU A 91 10.62 10.36 -10.90
N ILE A 92 10.22 11.31 -10.07
CA ILE A 92 9.43 11.03 -8.86
C ILE A 92 8.03 10.54 -9.21
N ASN A 93 7.38 11.14 -10.21
CA ASN A 93 6.11 10.60 -10.71
C ASN A 93 6.26 9.16 -11.22
N PHE A 94 7.34 8.85 -11.94
CA PHE A 94 7.62 7.49 -12.38
C PHE A 94 7.81 6.51 -11.20
N VAL A 95 8.54 6.91 -10.16
CA VAL A 95 8.71 6.11 -8.94
C VAL A 95 7.38 5.89 -8.22
N VAL A 96 6.57 6.95 -8.07
CA VAL A 96 5.25 6.88 -7.43
C VAL A 96 4.30 5.97 -8.21
N LEU A 97 4.26 6.09 -9.54
CA LEU A 97 3.45 5.22 -10.40
C LEU A 97 3.89 3.76 -10.32
N THR A 98 5.20 3.51 -10.30
CA THR A 98 5.76 2.16 -10.16
C THR A 98 5.40 1.58 -8.77
N ALA A 99 5.51 2.38 -7.71
CA ALA A 99 5.13 1.98 -6.36
C ALA A 99 3.62 1.71 -6.25
N ALA A 100 2.77 2.57 -6.83
CA ALA A 100 1.33 2.38 -6.89
C ALA A 100 0.96 1.10 -7.65
N SER A 101 1.57 0.86 -8.81
CA SER A 101 1.39 -0.37 -9.57
C SER A 101 1.80 -1.62 -8.78
N SER A 102 2.94 -1.57 -8.09
CA SER A 102 3.37 -2.65 -7.21
C SER A 102 2.39 -2.90 -6.06
N ALA A 103 1.87 -1.84 -5.44
CA ALA A 103 0.88 -1.93 -4.37
C ALA A 103 -0.44 -2.53 -4.87
N CYS A 104 -0.92 -2.11 -6.05
CA CYS A 104 -2.09 -2.70 -6.70
C CYS A 104 -1.91 -4.20 -6.96
N ASN A 105 -0.74 -4.62 -7.46
CA ASN A 105 -0.46 -6.04 -7.69
C ASN A 105 -0.49 -6.85 -6.38
N SER A 106 0.13 -6.34 -5.31
CA SER A 106 0.09 -6.97 -3.99
C SER A 106 -1.32 -7.04 -3.41
N GLY A 107 -2.14 -5.99 -3.59
CA GLY A 107 -3.53 -5.96 -3.17
C GLY A 107 -4.42 -6.97 -3.90
N ILE A 108 -4.27 -7.07 -5.23
CA ILE A 108 -4.98 -8.07 -6.05
C ILE A 108 -4.59 -9.49 -5.62
N PHE A 109 -3.29 -9.72 -5.41
CA PHE A 109 -2.78 -11.00 -4.92
C PHE A 109 -3.37 -11.38 -3.56
N ALA A 110 -3.30 -10.48 -2.58
CA ALA A 110 -3.82 -10.69 -1.23
C ALA A 110 -5.33 -11.03 -1.23
N ASN A 111 -6.12 -10.21 -1.91
CA ASN A 111 -7.57 -10.41 -2.01
C ASN A 111 -7.93 -11.71 -2.71
N SER A 112 -7.19 -12.09 -3.76
CA SER A 112 -7.43 -13.36 -4.46
C SER A 112 -7.19 -14.57 -3.56
N ARG A 113 -6.18 -14.51 -2.67
CA ARG A 113 -5.88 -15.58 -1.71
C ARG A 113 -6.89 -15.65 -0.57
N ILE A 114 -7.35 -14.50 -0.07
CA ILE A 114 -8.44 -14.45 0.91
C ILE A 114 -9.70 -15.08 0.30
N LEU A 115 -10.06 -14.68 -0.93
CA LEU A 115 -11.26 -15.16 -1.60
C LEU A 115 -11.19 -16.67 -1.91
N PHE A 116 -10.00 -17.18 -2.27
CA PHE A 116 -9.72 -18.60 -2.40
C PHE A 116 -9.91 -19.35 -1.08
N GLY A 117 -9.32 -18.87 0.03
CA GLY A 117 -9.45 -19.50 1.35
C GLY A 117 -10.89 -19.50 1.89
N LEU A 118 -11.68 -18.46 1.58
CA LEU A 118 -13.10 -18.44 1.89
C LEU A 118 -13.89 -19.47 1.06
N SER A 119 -13.51 -19.69 -0.20
CA SER A 119 -14.13 -20.71 -1.05
C SER A 119 -13.82 -22.13 -0.58
N GLU A 120 -12.61 -22.37 -0.06
CA GLU A 120 -12.22 -23.66 0.54
C GLU A 120 -13.07 -23.98 1.78
N LYS A 121 -13.38 -22.94 2.59
CA LYS A 121 -14.28 -23.04 3.75
C LYS A 121 -15.78 -23.06 3.39
N LYS A 122 -16.14 -23.18 2.10
CA LYS A 122 -17.52 -23.14 1.59
C LYS A 122 -18.30 -21.86 1.95
N GLN A 123 -17.60 -20.74 2.21
CA GLN A 123 -18.21 -19.45 2.52
C GLN A 123 -18.45 -18.58 1.27
N THR A 124 -17.91 -18.97 0.12
CA THR A 124 -18.10 -18.28 -1.17
C THR A 124 -18.32 -19.28 -2.31
N HIS A 125 -18.64 -18.79 -3.50
CA HIS A 125 -18.96 -19.62 -4.65
C HIS A 125 -17.78 -20.53 -5.05
N HIS A 126 -18.01 -21.84 -5.14
CA HIS A 126 -17.00 -22.88 -5.45
C HIS A 126 -16.12 -22.63 -6.69
N LEU A 127 -16.55 -21.81 -7.65
CA LEU A 127 -15.74 -21.46 -8.82
C LEU A 127 -14.45 -20.71 -8.42
N LEU A 128 -14.45 -19.99 -7.29
CA LEU A 128 -13.32 -19.21 -6.79
C LEU A 128 -12.16 -20.09 -6.27
N MET A 129 -12.41 -21.37 -6.03
CA MET A 129 -11.39 -22.37 -5.67
C MET A 129 -10.61 -22.90 -6.89
N LYS A 130 -11.02 -22.59 -8.13
CA LYS A 130 -10.30 -23.09 -9.32
C LYS A 130 -8.92 -22.41 -9.45
N THR A 131 -7.87 -23.23 -9.42
CA THR A 131 -6.49 -22.80 -9.68
C THR A 131 -6.02 -23.23 -11.06
N ASN A 132 -5.07 -22.49 -11.63
CA ASN A 132 -4.37 -22.90 -12.85
C ASN A 132 -3.25 -23.91 -12.52
N LYS A 133 -2.59 -24.50 -13.54
CA LYS A 133 -1.46 -25.45 -13.41
C LYS A 133 -0.29 -24.96 -12.54
N LYS A 134 -0.19 -23.64 -12.31
CA LYS A 134 0.80 -22.99 -11.44
C LYS A 134 0.30 -22.71 -10.01
N GLY A 135 -0.89 -23.21 -9.62
CA GLY A 135 -1.46 -23.01 -8.28
C GLY A 135 -2.06 -21.61 -8.02
N VAL A 136 -2.26 -20.82 -9.08
CA VAL A 136 -2.77 -19.45 -9.00
C VAL A 136 -4.30 -19.42 -9.20
N PRO A 137 -5.09 -18.81 -8.29
CA PRO A 137 -6.55 -18.78 -8.36
C PRO A 137 -7.04 -17.72 -9.36
N TYR A 138 -7.01 -18.05 -10.65
CA TYR A 138 -7.28 -17.09 -11.74
C TYR A 138 -8.69 -16.51 -11.73
N ILE A 139 -9.70 -17.28 -11.31
CA ILE A 139 -11.09 -16.78 -11.22
C ILE A 139 -11.20 -15.75 -10.09
N ALA A 140 -10.55 -16.00 -8.95
CA ALA A 140 -10.52 -15.05 -7.85
C ALA A 140 -9.82 -13.74 -8.26
N ILE A 141 -8.71 -13.82 -9.00
CA ILE A 141 -8.02 -12.64 -9.55
C ILE A 141 -8.95 -11.84 -10.48
N LEU A 142 -9.63 -12.50 -11.42
CA LEU A 142 -10.55 -11.83 -12.35
C LEU A 142 -11.69 -11.11 -11.61
N VAL A 143 -12.26 -11.74 -10.58
CA VAL A 143 -13.31 -11.13 -9.75
C VAL A 143 -12.76 -9.93 -8.98
N THR A 144 -11.58 -10.04 -8.38
CA THR A 144 -10.93 -8.91 -7.69
C THR A 144 -10.67 -7.75 -8.66
N CYS A 145 -10.13 -8.00 -9.85
CA CYS A 145 -9.90 -6.97 -10.85
C CYS A 145 -11.20 -6.32 -11.35
N ALA A 146 -12.26 -7.10 -11.58
CA ALA A 146 -13.56 -6.59 -11.99
C ALA A 146 -14.16 -5.67 -10.93
N LEU A 147 -14.13 -6.07 -9.65
CA LEU A 147 -14.63 -5.24 -8.54
C LEU A 147 -13.83 -3.95 -8.38
N LEU A 148 -12.51 -4.03 -8.50
CA LEU A 148 -11.62 -2.87 -8.40
C LEU A 148 -11.78 -1.91 -9.58
N SER A 149 -12.21 -2.39 -10.76
CA SER A 149 -12.51 -1.53 -11.92
C SER A 149 -13.85 -0.80 -11.82
N ILE A 150 -14.76 -1.29 -10.96
CA ILE A 150 -16.11 -0.73 -10.77
C ILE A 150 -16.13 0.29 -9.62
N THR A 151 -15.22 0.14 -8.66
CA THR A 151 -15.12 0.98 -7.46
C THR A 151 -14.19 2.16 -7.69
#